data_AF-A0A7K2XG12-F1
#
_entry.id   AF-A0A7K2XG12-F1
#
_cell.length_a   1.000
_cell.length_b   1.000
_cell.length_c   1.000
_cell.angle_alpha   90.00
_cell.angle_beta   90.00
_cell.angle_gamma   90.00
#
_symmetry.space_group_name_H-M   'P 1'
#
loop_
_entity.id
_entity.type
_entity.pdbx_description
1 polymer ?
#
loop_
_entity_poly.entity_id
_entity_poly.type
_entity_poly.pdbx_seq_one_letter_code
_entity_poly.pdbx_strand_id
1 'polypeptide(L)'
;MRIRSLGVIDDAVVELSPGFTAVTGETGAGKTMVVTSLGLLLGGRADPALVRIGAASAVVEGRISVPPGAPAAVRAEEAGAELDEGVLLVS
;
A
#
# COMPACT_ATOMS: atom_id res chain seq x y z
N MET A 1 5.05 3.53 2.03
CA MET A 1 4.39 2.44 1.28
C MET A 1 5.46 1.69 0.49
N ARG A 2 5.45 0.36 0.49
CA ARG A 2 6.33 -0.47 -0.34
C ARG A 2 5.49 -1.26 -1.34
N ILE A 3 5.97 -1.40 -2.57
CA ILE A 3 5.32 -2.13 -3.65
C ILE A 3 6.33 -3.15 -4.19
N ARG A 4 5.94 -4.42 -4.28
CA ARG A 4 6.76 -5.49 -4.87
C ARG A 4 5.98 -6.26 -5.92
N SER A 5 6.61 -6.46 -7.08
CA SER A 5 6.11 -7.31 -8.17
C SER A 5 4.69 -6.96 -8.67
N LEU A 6 4.35 -5.66 -8.71
CA LEU A 6 3.05 -5.17 -9.15
C LEU A 6 3.17 -4.50 -10.53
N GLY A 7 2.63 -5.17 -11.56
CA GLY A 7 2.66 -4.74 -12.95
C GLY A 7 4.10 -4.44 -13.40
N VAL A 8 4.36 -3.19 -13.74
CA VAL A 8 5.69 -2.74 -14.19
C VAL A 8 6.69 -2.50 -13.05
N ILE A 9 6.23 -2.46 -11.79
CA ILE A 9 7.08 -2.21 -10.61
C ILE A 9 7.67 -3.55 -10.12
N ASP A 10 8.99 -3.59 -10.01
CA ASP A 10 9.71 -4.71 -9.39
C ASP A 10 9.80 -4.55 -7.86
N ASP A 11 10.46 -3.49 -7.39
CA ASP A 11 10.45 -3.04 -6.00
C ASP A 11 10.47 -1.51 -5.98
N ALA A 12 9.59 -0.90 -5.19
CA ALA A 12 9.56 0.54 -4.97
C ALA A 12 9.14 0.88 -3.54
N VAL A 13 9.76 1.90 -2.97
CA VAL A 13 9.34 2.53 -1.72
C VAL A 13 8.86 3.94 -2.04
N VAL A 14 7.63 4.25 -1.67
CA VAL A 14 6.99 5.55 -1.82
C VAL A 14 6.76 6.15 -0.44
N GLU A 15 7.40 7.28 -0.18
CA GLU A 15 7.15 8.10 0.99
C GLU A 15 6.02 9.08 0.70
N LEU A 16 4.98 9.03 1.53
CA LEU A 16 3.82 9.89 1.41
C LEU A 16 3.84 10.88 2.56
N SER A 17 3.56 12.13 2.25
CA SER A 17 3.53 13.21 3.23
C SER A 17 2.12 13.80 3.32
N PRO A 18 1.75 14.42 4.47
CA PRO A 18 0.51 15.15 4.58
C PRO A 18 0.36 16.22 3.48
N GLY A 19 -0.89 16.46 3.08
CA GLY A 19 -1.21 17.42 2.03
C GLY A 19 -1.23 16.78 0.64
N PHE A 20 -0.42 17.30 -0.28
CA PHE A 20 -0.44 16.91 -1.68
C PHE A 20 0.87 16.24 -2.11
N THR A 21 0.77 15.00 -2.60
CA THR A 21 1.88 14.27 -3.20
C THR A 21 1.68 14.17 -4.71
N ALA A 22 2.64 14.67 -5.49
CA ALA A 22 2.61 14.59 -6.95
C ALA A 22 3.45 13.41 -7.44
N VAL A 23 2.85 12.52 -8.24
CA VAL A 23 3.56 11.42 -8.92
C VAL A 23 3.70 11.77 -10.39
N THR A 24 4.93 11.95 -10.86
CA THR A 24 5.24 12.32 -12.24
C THR A 24 6.07 11.23 -12.93
N GLY A 25 6.20 11.31 -14.24
CA GLY A 25 6.97 10.35 -15.03
C GLY A 25 6.62 10.40 -16.50
N GLU A 26 7.50 9.88 -17.34
CA GLU A 26 7.37 9.88 -18.81
C GLU A 26 6.19 9.00 -19.26
N THR A 27 6.12 7.76 -18.79
CA THR A 27 5.03 6.83 -19.11
C THR A 27 3.97 6.78 -18.02
N GLY A 28 2.74 6.40 -18.39
CA GLY A 28 1.62 6.26 -17.44
C GLY A 28 1.70 5.03 -16.55
N ALA A 29 2.39 3.96 -16.98
CA ALA A 29 2.30 2.65 -16.35
C ALA A 29 2.73 2.66 -14.87
N GLY A 30 3.90 3.23 -14.55
CA GLY A 30 4.38 3.30 -13.16
C GLY A 30 3.48 4.16 -12.27
N LYS A 31 2.99 5.29 -12.79
CA LYS A 31 2.07 6.19 -12.06
C LYS A 31 0.76 5.48 -11.72
N THR A 32 0.18 4.78 -12.69
CA THR A 32 -1.03 3.98 -12.48
C THR A 32 -0.78 2.92 -11.41
N MET A 33 0.35 2.19 -11.45
CA MET A 33 0.64 1.17 -10.43
C MET A 33 0.75 1.73 -9.01
N VAL A 34 1.28 2.95 -8.82
CA VAL A 34 1.30 3.62 -7.51
C VAL A 34 -0.11 3.95 -7.02
N VAL A 35 -1.01 4.38 -7.90
CA VAL A 35 -2.41 4.66 -7.53
C VAL A 35 -3.16 3.35 -7.26
N THR A 36 -2.92 2.32 -8.07
CA THR A 36 -3.48 0.98 -7.88
C THR A 36 -3.04 0.39 -6.54
N SER A 37 -1.77 0.52 -6.18
CA SER A 37 -1.24 0.00 -4.91
C SER A 37 -1.89 0.67 -3.70
N LEU A 38 -2.16 1.98 -3.76
CA LEU A 38 -2.94 2.67 -2.73
C LEU A 38 -4.37 2.13 -2.62
N GLY A 39 -5.02 1.86 -3.76
CA GLY A 39 -6.35 1.23 -3.77
C GLY A 39 -6.35 -0.15 -3.09
N LEU A 40 -5.33 -0.96 -3.36
CA LEU A 40 -5.16 -2.28 -2.74
C LEU A 40 -4.95 -2.17 -1.22
N LEU A 41 -4.08 -1.27 -0.76
CA LEU A 41 -3.87 -1.03 0.68
C LEU A 41 -5.13 -0.60 1.42
N LEU A 42 -6.05 0.08 0.74
CA LEU A 42 -7.32 0.53 1.30
C LEU A 42 -8.43 -0.54 1.22
N GLY A 43 -8.08 -1.80 0.91
CA GLY A 43 -9.02 -2.92 0.83
C GLY A 43 -9.71 -3.04 -0.54
N GLY A 44 -9.15 -2.41 -1.58
CA GLY A 44 -9.60 -2.56 -2.95
C GLY A 44 -9.47 -4.00 -3.45
N ARG A 45 -10.28 -4.37 -4.45
CA ARG A 45 -10.27 -5.71 -5.02
C ARG A 45 -8.92 -6.02 -5.66
N ALA A 46 -8.28 -7.10 -5.23
CA ALA A 46 -7.08 -7.63 -5.86
C ALA A 46 -7.40 -8.30 -7.21
N ASP A 47 -6.58 -8.00 -8.21
CA ASP A 47 -6.63 -8.62 -9.54
C ASP A 47 -5.31 -9.37 -9.80
N PRO A 48 -5.34 -10.71 -9.96
CA PRO A 48 -4.15 -11.50 -10.29
C PRO A 48 -3.42 -11.05 -11.55
N ALA A 49 -4.09 -10.38 -12.49
CA ALA A 49 -3.46 -9.83 -13.70
C ALA A 49 -2.45 -8.70 -13.39
N LEU A 50 -2.49 -8.14 -12.19
CA LEU A 50 -1.54 -7.14 -11.72
C LEU A 50 -0.24 -7.75 -11.19
N VAL A 51 -0.14 -9.07 -11.02
CA VAL A 51 1.13 -9.71 -10.65
C VAL A 51 2.10 -9.61 -11.82
N ARG A 52 3.31 -9.11 -11.56
CA ARG A 52 4.36 -8.98 -12.56
C ARG A 52 4.66 -10.34 -13.21
N ILE A 53 4.84 -10.34 -14.53
CA ILE A 53 5.21 -11.56 -15.28
C ILE A 53 6.49 -12.17 -14.69
N GLY A 54 6.42 -13.46 -14.37
CA GLY A 54 7.52 -14.21 -13.77
C GLY A 54 7.60 -14.12 -12.23
N ALA A 55 6.74 -13.32 -11.59
CA ALA A 55 6.61 -13.30 -10.13
C ALA A 55 5.49 -14.25 -9.67
N ALA A 56 5.67 -14.84 -8.48
CA ALA A 56 4.65 -15.71 -7.87
C ALA A 56 3.50 -14.92 -7.23
N SER A 57 3.77 -13.70 -6.76
CA SER A 57 2.82 -12.83 -6.07
C SER A 57 3.24 -11.36 -6.16
N ALA A 58 2.28 -10.46 -6.00
CA ALA A 58 2.53 -9.04 -5.73
C ALA A 58 2.24 -8.75 -4.25
N VAL A 59 2.98 -7.81 -3.66
CA VAL A 59 2.78 -7.37 -2.28
C VAL A 59 2.77 -5.85 -2.25
N VAL A 60 1.81 -5.26 -1.54
CA VAL A 60 1.80 -3.83 -1.22
C VAL A 60 1.71 -3.68 0.28
N GLU A 61 2.66 -2.96 0.88
CA GLU A 61 2.73 -2.75 2.32
C GLU A 61 2.62 -1.25 2.65
N GLY A 62 1.83 -0.90 3.65
CA GLY A 62 1.58 0.45 4.12
C GLY A 62 1.86 0.59 5.62
N ARG A 63 2.49 1.70 6.00
CA ARG A 63 2.57 2.15 7.39
C ARG A 63 1.61 3.32 7.55
N ILE A 64 0.63 3.18 8.42
CA ILE A 64 -0.44 4.14 8.61
C ILE A 64 -0.41 4.63 10.05
N SER A 65 -0.29 5.94 10.26
CA SER A 65 -0.48 6.53 11.57
C SER A 65 -1.96 6.55 11.90
N VAL A 66 -2.34 5.89 13.00
CA VAL A 66 -3.71 5.74 13.45
C VAL A 66 -3.84 6.36 14.83
N PRO A 67 -4.70 7.38 15.02
CA PRO A 67 -4.93 7.94 16.35
C PRO A 67 -5.42 6.87 17.34
N PRO A 68 -5.02 6.93 18.62
CA PRO A 68 -5.54 6.04 19.65
C PRO A 68 -7.07 6.06 19.70
N GLY A 69 -7.70 4.88 19.77
CA GLY A 69 -9.15 4.74 19.83
C GLY A 69 -9.89 4.99 18.50
N ALA A 70 -9.18 5.26 17.40
CA ALA A 70 -9.80 5.34 16.09
C ALA A 70 -10.39 3.97 15.69
N PRO A 71 -11.47 3.92 14.89
CA PRO A 71 -12.09 2.66 14.48
C PRO A 71 -11.10 1.67 13.85
N ALA A 72 -10.12 2.16 13.07
CA ALA A 72 -9.09 1.32 12.47
C ALA A 72 -8.18 0.65 13.50
N ALA A 73 -7.85 1.32 14.61
CA ALA A 73 -7.04 0.74 15.69
C ALA A 73 -7.81 -0.37 16.40
N VAL A 74 -9.08 -0.13 16.73
CA VAL A 74 -9.96 -1.14 17.37
C VAL A 74 -10.11 -2.37 16.48
N ARG A 75 -10.35 -2.17 15.18
CA ARG A 75 -10.44 -3.28 14.22
C ARG A 75 -9.14 -4.05 14.08
N ALA A 76 -8.00 -3.36 14.10
CA ALA A 76 -6.70 -3.99 14.05
C ALA A 76 -6.47 -4.87 15.30
N GLU A 77 -6.74 -4.34 16.48
CA GLU A 77 -6.65 -5.08 17.75
C GLU A 77 -7.58 -6.31 17.78
N GLU A 78 -8.84 -6.16 17.33
CA GLU A 78 -9.79 -7.28 17.19
C GLU A 78 -9.27 -8.39 16.25
N ALA A 79 -8.50 -8.03 15.23
CA ALA A 79 -7.86 -8.95 14.30
C ALA A 79 -6.52 -9.52 14.83
N GLY A 80 -6.09 -9.14 16.04
CA GLY A 80 -4.84 -9.57 16.66
C GLY A 80 -3.61 -8.79 16.22
N ALA A 81 -3.76 -7.63 15.58
CA ALA A 81 -2.66 -6.74 15.27
C ALA A 81 -2.32 -5.82 16.45
N GLU A 82 -1.04 -5.46 16.56
CA GLU A 82 -0.53 -4.50 17.53
C GLU A 82 -0.17 -3.19 16.83
N LEU A 83 -0.38 -2.06 17.52
CA LEU A 83 0.07 -0.75 17.06
C LEU A 83 1.45 -0.47 17.66
N ASP A 84 2.41 -0.14 16.79
CA ASP A 84 3.74 0.29 17.18
C ASP A 84 3.81 1.82 17.17
N GLU A 85 3.89 2.45 18.34
CA GLU A 85 3.91 3.92 18.49
C GLU A 85 2.77 4.64 17.73
N GLY A 86 1.57 4.04 17.70
CA GLY A 86 0.43 4.59 16.95
C GLY A 86 0.51 4.40 15.44
N VAL A 87 1.40 3.52 14.96
CA VAL A 87 1.54 3.12 13.56
C VAL A 87 1.05 1.70 13.38
N LEU A 88 0.16 1.51 12.40
CA LEU A 88 -0.32 0.21 11.95
C LEU A 88 0.40 -0.20 10.66
N LEU A 89 0.85 -1.44 10.59
CA LEU A 89 1.30 -2.07 9.35
C LEU A 89 0.12 -2.77 8.68
N VAL A 90 -0.11 -2.48 7.39
CA VAL A 90 -1.11 -3.15 6.56
C VAL A 90 -0.47 -3.70 5.30
N SER A 91 -0.91 -4.87 4.84
CA SER A 91 -0.36 -5.57 3.67
C SER A 91 -1.40 -6.41 2.95
#